data_AF-A0A656K366-F1
#
_entry.id   AF-A0A656K366-F1
#
_cell.length_a   1.000
_cell.length_b   1.000
_cell.length_c   1.000
_cell.angle_alpha   90.00
_cell.angle_beta   90.00
_cell.angle_gamma   90.00
#
_symmetry.space_group_name_H-M   'P 1'
#
loop_
_entity.id
_entity.type
_entity.pdbx_description
1 polymer ?
#
loop_
_entity_poly.entity_id
_entity_poly.type
_entity_poly.pdbx_seq_one_letter_code
_entity_poly.pdbx_strand_id
1 'polypeptide(L)'
;MKASLLNKLDVLSDRFEELTALLGDAEVISDQTRFRAYSREYAEVEPVVALYKQLARVQGDLEGAQALLKDSDPDMREMAVEEVRETKQQLVELEAQLQRMLLPKDPNDGRNVFLEIRAGTGGDEAAIFSGDLFRMYSRYAERRG
;
A
#
# COMPACT_ATOMS: atom_id res chain seq x y z
N MET A 1 4.19 -12.37 -7.62
CA MET A 1 4.82 -11.04 -7.86
C MET A 1 6.00 -11.08 -8.85
N LYS A 2 6.33 -9.98 -9.58
CA LYS A 2 7.54 -9.91 -10.43
C LYS A 2 8.81 -9.87 -9.56
N ALA A 3 9.89 -10.55 -9.97
CA ALA A 3 11.17 -10.57 -9.24
C ALA A 3 11.74 -9.17 -8.94
N SER A 4 11.55 -8.21 -9.85
CA SER A 4 11.99 -6.83 -9.65
C SER A 4 11.25 -6.09 -8.53
N LEU A 5 10.00 -6.47 -8.22
CA LEU A 5 9.24 -5.90 -7.11
C LEU A 5 9.67 -6.49 -5.77
N LEU A 6 9.98 -7.79 -5.74
CA LEU A 6 10.52 -8.46 -4.55
C LEU A 6 11.85 -7.84 -4.13
N ASN A 7 12.79 -7.68 -5.07
CA ASN A 7 14.06 -7.02 -4.78
C ASN A 7 13.88 -5.59 -4.24
N LYS A 8 12.86 -4.85 -4.71
CA LYS A 8 12.57 -3.51 -4.17
C LYS A 8 12.05 -3.56 -2.73
N LEU A 9 11.23 -4.55 -2.41
CA LEU A 9 10.71 -4.76 -1.05
C LEU A 9 11.81 -5.18 -0.08
N ASP A 10 12.75 -6.01 -0.54
CA ASP A 10 13.92 -6.39 0.25
C ASP A 10 14.77 -5.16 0.58
N VAL A 11 15.09 -4.33 -0.42
CA VAL A 11 15.84 -3.07 -0.22
C VAL A 11 15.10 -2.12 0.73
N LEU A 12 13.77 -2.00 0.61
CA LEU A 12 12.98 -1.18 1.53
C LEU A 12 12.98 -1.75 2.96
N SER A 13 13.01 -3.07 3.11
CA SER A 13 13.07 -3.73 4.41
C SER A 13 14.43 -3.52 5.07
N ASP A 14 15.53 -3.68 4.32
CA ASP A 14 16.88 -3.38 4.79
C ASP A 14 17.00 -1.91 5.22
N ARG A 15 16.45 -1.00 4.41
CA ARG A 15 16.45 0.43 4.72
C ARG A 15 15.63 0.75 5.97
N PHE A 16 14.50 0.07 6.18
CA PHE A 16 13.70 0.22 7.38
C PHE A 16 14.44 -0.20 8.63
N GLU A 17 15.18 -1.31 8.59
CA GLU A 17 16.01 -1.77 9.70
C GLU A 17 17.16 -0.78 9.98
N GLU A 18 17.80 -0.28 8.93
CA GLU A 18 18.83 0.76 9.05
C GLU A 18 18.27 2.04 9.71
N LEU A 19 17.12 2.52 9.25
CA LEU A 19 16.46 3.71 9.82
C LEU A 19 16.07 3.49 11.28
N THR A 20 15.61 2.29 11.64
CA THR A 20 15.27 1.92 13.02
C THR A 20 16.50 1.99 13.92
N ALA A 21 17.64 1.48 13.44
CA ALA A 21 18.91 1.56 14.16
C ALA A 21 19.40 3.02 14.29
N LEU A 22 19.36 3.78 13.20
CA LEU A 22 19.78 5.19 13.18
C LEU A 22 18.94 6.07 14.11
N LEU A 23 17.62 5.83 14.19
CA LEU A 23 16.74 6.57 15.09
C LEU A 23 16.96 6.24 16.57
N GLY A 24 17.63 5.12 16.87
CA GLY A 24 18.09 4.75 18.21
C GLY A 24 19.49 5.27 18.57
N ASP A 25 20.22 5.85 17.61
CA ASP A 25 21.59 6.33 17.81
C ASP A 25 21.61 7.71 18.50
N ALA A 26 22.38 7.84 19.58
CA ALA A 26 22.52 9.07 20.35
C ALA A 26 23.08 10.24 19.51
N GLU A 27 23.98 9.97 18.55
CA GLU A 27 24.52 11.02 17.67
C GLU A 27 23.43 11.59 16.76
N VAL A 28 22.57 10.72 16.21
CA VAL A 28 21.44 11.11 15.36
C VAL A 28 20.37 11.83 16.16
N ILE A 29 20.04 11.35 17.37
CA ILE A 29 19.05 11.97 18.25
C ILE A 29 19.49 13.39 18.63
N SER A 30 20.79 13.62 18.82
CA SER A 30 21.34 14.94 19.14
C SER A 30 21.29 15.92 17.95
N ASP A 31 21.26 15.42 16.71
CA ASP A 31 21.10 16.21 15.49
C ASP A 31 19.63 16.25 15.05
N GLN A 32 18.93 17.31 15.42
CA GLN A 32 17.51 17.49 15.11
C GLN A 32 17.21 17.47 13.60
N THR A 33 18.14 17.85 12.73
CA THR A 33 17.93 17.87 11.28
C THR A 33 17.95 16.45 10.74
N ARG A 34 18.98 15.66 11.11
CA ARG A 34 19.08 14.24 10.72
C ARG A 34 17.94 13.41 11.30
N PHE A 35 17.62 13.61 12.58
CA PHE A 35 16.53 12.90 13.24
C PHE A 35 15.18 13.12 12.54
N ARG A 36 14.86 14.37 12.17
CA ARG A 36 13.62 14.69 11.42
C ARG A 36 13.61 14.06 10.03
N ALA A 37 14.74 14.06 9.34
CA ALA A 37 14.85 13.47 8.01
C ALA A 37 14.62 11.95 8.06
N TYR A 38 15.33 11.24 8.94
CA TYR A 38 15.16 9.79 9.10
C TYR A 38 13.79 9.42 9.64
N SER A 39 13.20 10.22 10.54
CA SER A 39 11.84 9.99 11.05
C SER A 39 10.79 10.07 9.94
N ARG A 40 10.94 11.03 9.00
CA ARG A 40 10.06 11.12 7.82
C ARG A 40 10.23 9.92 6.91
N GLU A 41 11.47 9.56 6.61
CA GLU A 41 11.76 8.40 5.77
C GLU A 41 11.23 7.10 6.39
N TYR A 42 11.41 6.92 7.70
CA TYR A 42 10.87 5.80 8.46
C TYR A 42 9.35 5.73 8.33
N ALA A 43 8.65 6.85 8.55
CA ALA A 43 7.19 6.91 8.43
C ALA A 43 6.67 6.64 7.01
N GLU A 44 7.49 6.89 5.98
CA GLU A 44 7.14 6.57 4.59
C GLU A 44 7.35 5.08 4.25
N VAL A 45 8.38 4.45 4.82
CA VAL A 45 8.75 3.06 4.53
C VAL A 45 8.00 2.06 5.42
N GLU A 46 7.72 2.42 6.68
CA GLU A 46 7.07 1.56 7.68
C GLU A 46 5.77 0.90 7.15
N PRO A 47 4.83 1.62 6.52
CA PRO A 47 3.58 1.02 6.06
C PRO A 47 3.80 -0.04 4.97
N VAL A 48 4.79 0.16 4.09
CA VAL A 48 5.12 -0.79 3.02
C VAL A 48 5.74 -2.05 3.61
N VAL A 49 6.68 -1.90 4.54
CA VAL A 49 7.37 -3.02 5.19
C VAL A 49 6.42 -3.80 6.11
N ALA A 50 5.52 -3.13 6.82
CA ALA A 50 4.48 -3.78 7.62
C ALA A 50 3.57 -4.68 6.77
N LEU A 51 3.11 -4.16 5.63
CA LEU A 51 2.29 -4.91 4.69
C LEU A 51 3.06 -6.09 4.06
N TYR A 52 4.34 -5.90 3.76
CA TYR A 52 5.19 -6.96 3.25
C TYR A 52 5.41 -8.08 4.27
N LYS A 53 5.66 -7.74 5.54
CA LYS A 53 5.74 -8.72 6.65
C LYS A 53 4.43 -9.48 6.83
N GLN A 54 3.30 -8.80 6.71
CA GLN A 54 1.98 -9.46 6.75
C GLN A 54 1.80 -10.44 5.60
N LEU A 55 2.21 -10.07 4.38
CA LEU A 55 2.16 -10.97 3.22
C LEU A 55 3.02 -12.22 3.44
N ALA A 56 4.26 -12.05 3.93
CA ALA A 56 5.14 -13.17 4.25
C ALA A 56 4.53 -14.11 5.31
N ARG A 57 3.86 -13.56 6.33
CA ARG A 57 3.15 -14.34 7.35
C ARG A 57 2.01 -15.15 6.74
N VAL A 58 1.11 -14.53 6.00
CA VAL A 58 -0.04 -15.22 5.37
C VAL A 58 0.45 -16.27 4.38
N GLN A 59 1.58 -16.05 3.72
CA GLN A 59 2.21 -17.03 2.85
C GLN A 59 2.69 -18.27 3.63
N GLY A 60 3.29 -18.07 4.80
CA GLY A 60 3.63 -19.16 5.73
C GLY A 60 2.39 -19.90 6.25
N ASP A 61 1.33 -19.16 6.59
CA ASP A 61 0.05 -19.74 7.03
C ASP A 61 -0.56 -20.62 5.92
N LEU A 62 -0.53 -20.15 4.66
CA LEU A 62 -0.96 -20.93 3.50
C LEU A 62 -0.14 -22.21 3.31
N GLU A 63 1.19 -22.14 3.46
CA GLU A 63 2.05 -23.32 3.36
C GLU A 63 1.74 -24.34 4.46
N GLY A 64 1.50 -23.88 5.69
CA GLY A 64 1.05 -24.70 6.81
C GLY A 64 -0.29 -25.38 6.54
N ALA A 65 -1.30 -24.63 6.11
CA ALA A 65 -2.62 -25.15 5.77
C ALA A 65 -2.55 -26.17 4.61
N GLN A 66 -1.70 -25.93 3.60
CA GLN A 66 -1.48 -26.89 2.51
C GLN A 66 -0.83 -28.19 2.98
N ALA A 67 0.01 -28.16 4.02
CA ALA A 67 0.58 -29.37 4.60
C ALA A 67 -0.50 -30.22 5.30
N LEU A 68 -1.45 -29.57 5.98
CA LEU A 68 -2.58 -30.23 6.66
C LEU A 68 -3.55 -30.92 5.70
N LEU A 69 -3.60 -30.55 4.42
CA LEU A 69 -4.37 -31.28 3.40
C LEU A 69 -3.93 -32.75 3.22
N LYS A 70 -2.71 -33.08 3.67
CA LYS A 70 -2.17 -34.45 3.62
C LYS A 70 -2.40 -35.24 4.91
N ASP A 71 -3.11 -34.66 5.89
CA ASP A 71 -3.40 -35.34 7.14
C ASP A 71 -4.32 -36.55 6.92
N SER A 72 -4.17 -37.56 7.77
CA SER A 72 -5.00 -38.75 7.77
C SER A 72 -6.43 -38.50 8.26
N ASP A 73 -6.62 -37.46 9.09
CA ASP A 73 -7.93 -37.10 9.64
C ASP A 73 -8.77 -36.33 8.59
N PRO A 74 -9.95 -36.83 8.18
CA PRO A 74 -10.85 -36.13 7.27
C PRO A 74 -11.31 -34.76 7.75
N ASP A 75 -11.56 -34.59 9.05
CA ASP A 75 -12.07 -33.33 9.60
C ASP A 75 -10.97 -32.25 9.55
N MET A 76 -9.73 -32.65 9.83
CA MET A 76 -8.55 -31.79 9.68
C MET A 76 -8.34 -31.34 8.23
N ARG A 77 -8.56 -32.23 7.27
CA ARG A 77 -8.45 -31.87 5.84
C ARG A 77 -9.55 -30.92 5.39
N GLU A 78 -10.76 -31.07 5.90
CA GLU A 78 -11.87 -30.15 5.57
C GLU A 78 -11.58 -28.74 6.09
N MET A 79 -11.13 -28.61 7.34
CA MET A 79 -10.70 -27.32 7.90
C MET A 79 -9.54 -26.70 7.08
N ALA A 80 -8.56 -27.52 6.68
CA ALA A 80 -7.44 -27.05 5.87
C ALA A 80 -7.86 -26.55 4.49
N VAL A 81 -8.92 -27.12 3.86
CA VAL A 81 -9.44 -26.63 2.57
C VAL A 81 -10.00 -25.20 2.71
N GLU A 82 -10.76 -24.94 3.78
CA GLU A 82 -11.30 -23.61 4.05
C GLU A 82 -10.19 -22.61 4.32
N GLU A 83 -9.22 -22.96 5.17
CA GLU A 83 -8.09 -22.10 5.52
C GLU A 83 -7.22 -21.79 4.29
N VAL A 84 -6.94 -22.77 3.43
CA VAL A 84 -6.24 -22.56 2.15
C VAL A 84 -6.99 -21.60 1.24
N ARG A 85 -8.33 -21.67 1.21
CA ARG A 85 -9.15 -20.77 0.41
C ARG A 85 -9.06 -19.34 0.93
N GLU A 86 -9.18 -19.15 2.24
CA GLU A 86 -9.15 -17.83 2.87
C GLU A 86 -7.78 -17.17 2.77
N THR A 87 -6.71 -17.90 3.09
CA THR A 87 -5.32 -17.40 3.00
C THR A 87 -4.93 -17.06 1.57
N LYS A 88 -5.38 -17.83 0.55
CA LYS A 88 -5.19 -17.46 -0.86
C LYS A 88 -5.89 -16.16 -1.23
N GLN A 89 -7.13 -15.95 -0.77
CA GLN A 89 -7.86 -14.70 -1.02
C GLN A 89 -7.15 -13.51 -0.38
N GLN A 90 -6.71 -13.67 0.88
CA GLN A 90 -5.94 -12.66 1.59
C GLN A 90 -4.63 -12.33 0.87
N LEU A 91 -3.89 -13.32 0.35
CA LEU A 91 -2.67 -13.08 -0.41
C LEU A 91 -2.91 -12.23 -1.66
N VAL A 92 -3.99 -12.49 -2.40
CA VAL A 92 -4.34 -11.69 -3.59
C VAL A 92 -4.61 -10.23 -3.21
N GLU A 93 -5.33 -10.00 -2.12
CA GLU A 93 -5.63 -8.66 -1.62
C GLU A 93 -4.38 -7.91 -1.15
N LEU A 94 -3.51 -8.60 -0.39
CA LEU A 94 -2.25 -8.05 0.11
C LEU A 94 -1.29 -7.76 -1.05
N GLU A 95 -1.15 -8.65 -2.02
CA GLU A 95 -0.33 -8.42 -3.22
C GLU A 95 -0.82 -7.18 -3.99
N ALA A 96 -2.13 -7.02 -4.17
CA ALA A 96 -2.71 -5.88 -4.87
C ALA A 96 -2.55 -4.55 -4.08
N GLN A 97 -2.62 -4.60 -2.75
CA GLN A 97 -2.32 -3.44 -1.90
C GLN A 97 -0.85 -3.06 -2.01
N LEU A 98 0.06 -4.04 -1.91
CA LEU A 98 1.51 -3.79 -1.94
C LEU A 98 1.95 -3.25 -3.30
N GLN A 99 1.42 -3.78 -4.41
CA GLN A 99 1.69 -3.24 -5.74
C GLN A 99 1.27 -1.78 -5.89
N ARG A 100 0.13 -1.38 -5.30
CA ARG A 100 -0.31 0.02 -5.30
C ARG A 100 0.63 0.92 -4.51
N MET A 101 1.13 0.47 -3.36
CA MET A 101 2.07 1.24 -2.55
C MET A 101 3.46 1.38 -3.18
N LEU A 102 3.86 0.42 -4.02
CA LEU A 102 5.12 0.44 -4.76
C LEU A 102 5.07 1.28 -6.05
N LEU A 103 3.90 1.81 -6.41
CA LEU A 103 3.83 2.79 -7.49
C LEU A 103 4.67 4.01 -7.08
N PRO A 104 5.53 4.51 -7.98
CA PRO A 104 6.29 5.72 -7.69
C PRO A 104 5.30 6.83 -7.30
N LYS A 105 5.49 7.42 -6.11
CA LYS A 105 4.78 8.64 -5.75
C LYS A 105 5.04 9.69 -6.83
N ASP A 106 4.00 10.31 -7.35
CA ASP A 106 4.20 11.43 -8.27
C ASP A 106 4.86 12.56 -7.47
N PRO A 107 5.97 13.14 -7.93
CA PRO A 107 6.58 14.29 -7.26
C PRO A 107 5.63 15.50 -7.10
N ASN A 108 4.49 15.48 -7.80
CA ASN A 108 3.44 16.48 -7.72
C ASN A 108 2.22 16.05 -6.87
N ASP A 109 2.17 14.82 -6.34
CA ASP A 109 1.01 14.32 -5.56
C ASP A 109 0.70 15.21 -4.33
N GLY A 110 1.73 15.86 -3.75
CA GLY A 110 1.58 16.78 -2.63
C GLY A 110 1.27 18.23 -3.01
N ARG A 111 1.09 18.55 -4.29
CA ARG A 111 0.88 19.92 -4.77
C ARG A 111 -0.61 20.23 -4.95
N ASN A 112 -0.95 21.51 -4.79
CA ASN A 112 -2.26 22.01 -5.19
C ASN A 112 -2.44 21.88 -6.71
N VAL A 113 -3.67 21.67 -7.15
CA VAL A 113 -4.01 21.50 -8.57
C VAL A 113 -4.98 22.60 -9.01
N PHE A 114 -4.79 23.11 -10.23
CA PHE A 114 -5.79 23.90 -10.93
C PHE A 114 -6.64 22.97 -11.79
N LEU A 115 -7.94 22.88 -11.50
CA LEU A 115 -8.89 22.07 -12.27
C LEU A 115 -9.59 22.96 -13.32
N GLU A 116 -9.31 22.73 -14.60
CA GLU A 116 -10.00 23.39 -15.70
C GLU A 116 -11.07 22.48 -16.31
N ILE A 117 -12.32 22.93 -16.31
CA ILE A 117 -13.45 22.22 -16.93
C ILE A 117 -13.93 23.05 -18.12
N ARG A 118 -13.87 22.46 -19.32
CA ARG A 118 -14.25 23.12 -20.57
C ARG A 118 -15.33 22.32 -21.28
N ALA A 119 -16.35 23.00 -21.78
CA ALA A 119 -17.38 22.37 -22.58
C ALA A 119 -16.78 21.85 -23.90
N GLY A 120 -17.07 20.59 -24.22
CA GLY A 120 -16.71 19.97 -25.49
C GLY A 120 -17.78 20.22 -26.56
N THR A 121 -18.00 19.22 -27.42
CA THR A 121 -19.10 19.22 -28.39
C THR A 121 -20.45 19.02 -27.69
N GLY A 122 -21.52 19.65 -28.19
CA GLY A 122 -22.87 19.53 -27.61
C GLY A 122 -23.50 20.85 -27.16
N GLY A 123 -22.83 21.98 -27.40
CA GLY A 123 -23.41 23.32 -27.17
C GLY A 123 -23.90 23.50 -25.72
N ASP A 124 -25.17 23.82 -25.56
CA ASP A 124 -25.79 24.09 -24.26
C ASP A 124 -25.74 22.88 -23.32
N GLU A 125 -25.90 21.66 -23.84
CA GLU A 125 -25.84 20.44 -23.02
C GLU A 125 -24.43 20.23 -22.46
N ALA A 126 -23.40 20.54 -23.25
CA ALA A 126 -22.01 20.46 -22.81
C ALA A 126 -21.66 21.52 -21.75
N ALA A 127 -22.29 22.71 -21.83
CA ALA A 127 -22.15 23.75 -20.82
C ALA A 127 -22.82 23.36 -19.50
N ILE A 128 -24.04 22.81 -19.56
CA ILE A 128 -24.76 22.29 -18.38
C ILE A 128 -23.93 21.17 -17.72
N PHE A 129 -23.44 20.21 -18.51
CA PHE A 129 -22.64 19.11 -18.00
C PHE A 129 -21.32 19.57 -17.38
N SER A 130 -20.67 20.59 -17.96
CA SER A 130 -19.48 21.21 -17.37
C SER A 130 -19.77 21.82 -16.00
N GLY A 131 -20.95 22.45 -15.83
CA GLY A 131 -21.44 22.95 -14.56
C GLY A 131 -21.71 21.84 -13.54
N ASP A 132 -22.26 20.71 -13.99
CA ASP A 132 -22.48 19.54 -13.13
C ASP A 132 -21.17 18.91 -12.66
N LEU A 133 -20.16 18.80 -13.55
CA LEU A 133 -18.81 18.34 -13.17
C LEU A 133 -18.17 19.29 -12.16
N PHE A 134 -18.27 20.60 -12.38
CA PHE A 134 -17.79 21.59 -11.41
C PHE A 134 -18.46 21.37 -10.05
N ARG A 135 -19.80 21.24 -10.00
CA ARG A 135 -20.53 20.99 -8.75
C ARG A 135 -20.12 19.68 -8.09
N MET A 136 -19.89 18.63 -8.88
CA MET A 136 -19.44 17.33 -8.38
C MET A 136 -18.07 17.43 -7.70
N TYR A 137 -17.08 17.99 -8.39
CA TYR A 137 -15.72 18.12 -7.85
C TYR A 137 -15.65 19.10 -6.67
N SER A 138 -16.41 20.21 -6.70
CA SER A 138 -16.51 21.14 -5.57
C SER A 138 -17.03 20.43 -4.31
N ARG A 139 -18.13 19.68 -4.42
CA ARG A 139 -18.66 18.90 -3.27
C ARG A 139 -17.71 17.80 -2.80
N TYR A 140 -16.97 17.17 -3.70
CA TYR A 140 -15.96 16.18 -3.32
C TYR A 140 -14.82 16.83 -2.53
N ALA A 141 -14.31 17.97 -3.00
CA ALA A 141 -13.26 18.73 -2.33
C ALA A 141 -13.73 19.22 -0.95
N GLU A 142 -14.95 19.76 -0.84
CA GLU A 142 -15.55 20.18 0.43
C GLU A 142 -15.68 19.04 1.46
N ARG A 143 -15.88 17.79 1.01
CA ARG A 143 -16.01 16.62 1.90
C ARG A 143 -14.68 15.98 2.29
N ARG A 144 -13.66 16.15 1.47
CA ARG A 144 -12.29 15.63 1.70
C ARG A 144 -11.40 16.65 2.40
N GLY A 145 -11.86 17.89 2.53
CA GLY A 145 -11.26 18.97 3.32
C GLY A 145 -11.66 18.89 4.79
#